data_AF-A0A7C6MBF3-F1
#
_entry.id   AF-A0A7C6MBF3-F1
#
_cell.length_a   1.000
_cell.length_b   1.000
_cell.length_c   1.000
_cell.angle_alpha   90.00
_cell.angle_beta   90.00
_cell.angle_gamma   90.00
#
_symmetry.space_group_name_H-M   'P 1'
#
loop_
_entity.id
_entity.type
_entity.pdbx_description
1 polymer ?
#
loop_
_entity_poly.entity_id
_entity_poly.type
_entity_poly.pdbx_seq_one_letter_code
_entity_poly.pdbx_strand_id
1 'polypeptide(L)'
;SDWNSIIAELTTIIWTDNATTQTGRKIMIGTANWGGVPGLYELSLPAACTKDNTIITVHYYEPFHFTHQGADWSDGANAWIGTTWTGSASEQAPLIKLMNSIDAWNTKKFEVYMGEFGAYSKHIEPEYQKAWTAFIAREAEKRKMSWAYWEYFSGFGAWNPDTEAWRPQIINALIPIE
;
A
#
# COMPACT_ATOMS: atom_id res chain seq x y z
N SER A 1 20.41 6.59 7.00
CA SER A 1 19.33 6.67 7.99
C SER A 1 19.34 5.41 8.82
N ASP A 2 18.81 5.45 10.04
CA ASP A 2 18.73 4.28 10.94
C ASP A 2 18.01 3.11 10.27
N TRP A 3 16.99 3.38 9.45
CA TRP A 3 16.25 2.35 8.72
C TRP A 3 17.11 1.50 7.78
N ASN A 4 17.97 2.12 6.96
CA ASN A 4 18.84 1.39 6.04
C ASN A 4 19.87 0.53 6.80
N SER A 5 20.37 1.02 7.93
CA SER A 5 21.29 0.25 8.78
C SER A 5 20.61 -0.97 9.39
N ILE A 6 19.38 -0.82 9.90
CA ILE A 6 18.57 -1.92 10.43
C ILE A 6 18.30 -2.98 9.36
N ILE A 7 17.95 -2.57 8.13
CA ILE A 7 17.77 -3.51 7.01
C ILE A 7 19.06 -4.30 6.74
N ALA A 8 20.21 -3.63 6.71
CA ALA A 8 21.50 -4.29 6.47
C ALA A 8 21.84 -5.31 7.56
N GLU A 9 21.59 -4.98 8.82
CA GLU A 9 21.79 -5.89 9.94
C GLU A 9 20.84 -7.09 9.88
N LEU A 10 19.53 -6.86 9.73
CA LEU A 10 18.54 -7.93 9.72
C LEU A 10 18.70 -8.88 8.52
N THR A 11 19.03 -8.35 7.34
CA THR A 11 19.31 -9.19 6.16
C THR A 11 20.57 -10.04 6.36
N THR A 12 21.59 -9.52 7.05
CA THR A 12 22.78 -10.30 7.42
C THR A 12 22.40 -11.43 8.38
N ILE A 13 21.65 -11.13 9.44
CA ILE A 13 21.21 -12.13 10.41
C ILE A 13 20.38 -13.24 9.75
N ILE A 14 19.48 -12.89 8.83
CA ILE A 14 18.57 -13.86 8.21
C ILE A 14 19.29 -14.69 7.14
N TRP A 15 20.03 -14.04 6.22
CA TRP A 15 20.61 -14.73 5.07
C TRP A 15 22.01 -15.29 5.31
N THR A 16 22.72 -14.82 6.34
CA THR A 16 24.06 -15.30 6.69
C THR A 16 24.01 -16.11 7.98
N ASP A 17 23.66 -15.48 9.10
CA ASP A 17 23.84 -16.10 10.42
C ASP A 17 22.85 -17.25 10.65
N ASN A 18 21.63 -17.12 10.11
CA ASN A 18 20.57 -18.13 10.21
C ASN A 18 20.29 -18.85 8.89
N ALA A 19 21.22 -18.79 7.92
CA ALA A 19 21.02 -19.31 6.57
C ALA A 19 20.50 -20.77 6.54
N THR A 20 20.98 -21.61 7.45
CA THR A 20 20.62 -23.04 7.54
C THR A 20 19.14 -23.29 7.88
N THR A 21 18.48 -22.35 8.57
CA THR A 21 17.06 -22.48 8.96
C THR A 21 16.14 -21.58 8.15
N GLN A 22 16.69 -20.57 7.47
CA GLN A 22 15.94 -19.60 6.68
C GLN A 22 16.13 -19.77 5.16
N THR A 23 16.77 -20.88 4.73
CA THR A 23 17.01 -21.18 3.31
C THR A 23 15.72 -21.07 2.49
N GLY A 24 15.77 -20.32 1.39
CA GLY A 24 14.65 -20.15 0.46
C GLY A 24 13.59 -19.14 0.87
N ARG A 25 13.69 -18.50 2.05
CA ARG A 25 12.76 -17.43 2.43
C ARG A 25 13.13 -16.11 1.75
N LYS A 26 12.14 -15.51 1.08
CA LYS A 26 12.22 -14.10 0.68
C LYS A 26 11.99 -13.21 1.91
N ILE A 27 12.65 -12.05 1.92
CA ILE A 27 12.36 -10.98 2.90
C ILE A 27 11.56 -9.90 2.20
N MET A 28 10.56 -9.38 2.89
CA MET A 28 9.83 -8.19 2.47
C MET A 28 10.42 -6.96 3.17
N ILE A 29 10.81 -5.95 2.39
CA ILE A 29 11.46 -4.73 2.89
C ILE A 29 10.55 -3.54 2.58
N GLY A 30 10.14 -2.83 3.64
CA GLY A 30 9.36 -1.60 3.53
C GLY A 30 10.22 -0.34 3.42
N THR A 31 9.59 0.77 3.09
CA THR A 31 10.21 2.09 3.15
C THR A 31 10.08 2.71 4.54
N ALA A 32 10.94 3.69 4.83
CA ALA A 32 10.77 4.56 6.00
C ALA A 32 9.56 5.49 5.82
N ASN A 33 9.36 6.43 6.76
CA ASN A 33 8.34 7.49 6.65
C ASN A 33 6.94 6.92 6.39
N TRP A 34 6.47 6.06 7.30
CA TRP A 34 5.15 5.42 7.25
C TRP A 34 4.92 4.47 6.06
N GLY A 35 5.99 3.99 5.43
CA GLY A 35 5.89 3.01 4.34
C GLY A 35 5.47 3.59 3.00
N GLY A 36 5.37 4.92 2.88
CA GLY A 36 4.93 5.59 1.66
C GLY A 36 5.90 5.44 0.48
N VAL A 37 5.38 5.62 -0.73
CA VAL A 37 6.14 5.60 -1.98
C VAL A 37 7.36 6.54 -1.99
N PRO A 38 7.29 7.80 -1.47
CA PRO A 38 8.45 8.68 -1.45
C PRO A 38 9.66 8.12 -0.69
N GLY A 39 9.43 7.23 0.29
CA GLY A 39 10.52 6.61 1.04
C GLY A 39 11.41 5.68 0.20
N LEU A 40 10.99 5.30 -1.01
CA LEU A 40 11.83 4.53 -1.96
C LEU A 40 13.08 5.32 -2.35
N TYR A 41 13.00 6.64 -2.49
CA TYR A 41 14.15 7.47 -2.91
C TYR A 41 15.29 7.48 -1.88
N GLU A 42 14.98 7.18 -0.62
CA GLU A 42 15.96 7.10 0.48
C GLU A 42 16.35 5.66 0.82
N LEU A 43 15.66 4.67 0.23
CA LEU A 43 15.88 3.25 0.51
C LEU A 43 17.18 2.77 -0.15
N SER A 44 18.14 2.38 0.68
CA SER A 44 19.41 1.81 0.23
C SER A 44 19.45 0.33 0.58
N LEU A 45 19.20 -0.52 -0.42
CA LEU A 45 19.20 -1.97 -0.24
C LEU A 45 20.63 -2.53 -0.14
N PRO A 46 20.90 -3.45 0.81
CA PRO A 46 22.13 -4.22 0.84
C PRO A 46 22.40 -4.94 -0.49
N ALA A 47 23.67 -5.13 -0.85
CA ALA A 47 24.06 -5.78 -2.10
C ALA A 47 23.53 -7.22 -2.23
N ALA A 48 23.27 -7.90 -1.11
CA ALA A 48 22.67 -9.22 -1.07
C ALA A 48 21.19 -9.25 -1.48
N CYS A 49 20.51 -8.11 -1.54
CA CYS A 49 19.12 -8.02 -2.00
C CYS A 49 19.06 -8.16 -3.51
N THR A 50 18.29 -9.15 -3.97
CA THR A 50 18.04 -9.46 -5.38
C THR A 50 16.54 -9.66 -5.61
N LYS A 51 16.11 -9.65 -6.87
CA LYS A 51 14.71 -9.92 -7.23
C LYS A 51 14.21 -11.31 -6.80
N ASP A 52 15.13 -12.24 -6.57
CA ASP A 52 14.80 -13.65 -6.26
C ASP A 52 14.61 -13.87 -4.75
N ASN A 53 15.20 -13.01 -3.90
CA ASN A 53 15.13 -13.14 -2.44
C ASN A 53 14.46 -11.95 -1.74
N THR A 54 14.07 -10.90 -2.46
CA THR A 54 13.54 -9.66 -1.86
C THR A 54 12.22 -9.24 -2.53
N ILE A 55 11.24 -8.89 -1.70
CA ILE A 55 10.00 -8.21 -2.10
C ILE A 55 10.06 -6.80 -1.52
N ILE A 56 9.72 -5.79 -2.31
CA ILE A 56 9.63 -4.40 -1.85
C ILE A 56 8.17 -4.12 -1.51
N THR A 57 7.90 -3.63 -0.31
CA THR A 57 6.55 -3.24 0.11
C THR A 57 6.41 -1.72 0.26
N VAL A 58 5.28 -1.20 -0.21
CA VAL A 58 4.87 0.20 -0.01
C VAL A 58 3.42 0.26 0.44
N HIS A 59 3.08 1.26 1.23
CA HIS A 59 1.73 1.59 1.65
C HIS A 59 1.23 2.76 0.80
N TYR A 60 -0.01 2.67 0.31
CA TYR A 60 -0.56 3.64 -0.63
C TYR A 60 -1.88 4.21 -0.12
N TYR A 61 -1.83 5.44 0.39
CA TYR A 61 -2.97 6.15 0.97
C TYR A 61 -3.23 7.52 0.33
N GLU A 62 -2.65 7.81 -0.83
CA GLU A 62 -2.83 9.10 -1.48
C GLU A 62 -4.16 9.21 -2.24
N PRO A 63 -4.87 10.36 -2.19
CA PRO A 63 -4.57 11.54 -1.37
C PRO A 63 -4.88 11.29 0.11
N PHE A 64 -3.93 11.59 1.00
CA PHE A 64 -4.10 11.28 2.43
C PHE A 64 -5.34 11.93 3.07
N HIS A 65 -5.68 13.16 2.67
CA HIS A 65 -6.90 13.83 3.13
C HIS A 65 -8.18 13.10 2.72
N PHE A 66 -8.20 12.42 1.57
CA PHE A 66 -9.35 11.62 1.17
C PHE A 66 -9.43 10.32 1.99
N THR A 67 -8.32 9.58 2.08
CA THR A 67 -8.30 8.24 2.69
C THR A 67 -8.41 8.27 4.22
N HIS A 68 -8.06 9.37 4.88
CA HIS A 68 -8.04 9.50 6.34
C HIS A 68 -8.96 10.60 6.88
N GLN A 69 -9.90 11.11 6.09
CA GLN A 69 -10.84 12.13 6.59
C GLN A 69 -11.61 11.67 7.84
N GLY A 70 -11.54 12.49 8.89
CA GLY A 70 -12.14 12.22 10.21
C GLY A 70 -11.57 11.02 10.97
N ALA A 71 -10.37 10.55 10.62
CA ALA A 71 -9.64 9.56 11.41
C ALA A 71 -9.22 10.14 12.77
N ASP A 72 -9.71 9.54 13.87
CA ASP A 72 -9.53 10.09 15.22
C ASP A 72 -8.08 10.05 15.72
N TRP A 73 -7.21 9.29 15.04
CA TRP A 73 -5.78 9.16 15.32
C TRP A 73 -4.91 10.07 14.43
N SER A 74 -5.51 10.91 13.57
CA SER A 74 -4.80 11.82 12.69
C SER A 74 -5.15 13.26 13.03
N ASP A 75 -4.15 14.01 13.51
CA ASP A 75 -4.33 15.40 13.93
C ASP A 75 -4.87 16.26 12.77
N GLY A 76 -5.99 16.93 13.01
CA GLY A 76 -6.64 17.81 12.02
C GLY A 76 -7.53 17.09 11.00
N ALA A 77 -7.67 15.75 11.07
CA ALA A 77 -8.41 14.98 10.07
C ALA A 77 -9.89 15.36 9.91
N ASN A 78 -10.51 15.93 10.95
CA ASN A 78 -11.88 16.44 10.87
C ASN A 78 -12.03 17.58 9.85
N ALA A 79 -10.96 18.34 9.57
CA ALA A 79 -10.98 19.39 8.54
C ALA A 79 -11.02 18.84 7.11
N TRP A 80 -10.76 17.54 6.92
CA TRP A 80 -10.75 16.89 5.61
C TRP A 80 -12.09 16.23 5.27
N ILE A 81 -13.04 16.21 6.20
CA ILE A 81 -14.38 15.63 6.00
C ILE A 81 -15.06 16.33 4.82
N GLY A 82 -15.58 15.52 3.89
CA GLY A 82 -16.19 15.98 2.64
C GLY A 82 -15.22 16.02 1.46
N THR A 83 -13.96 15.61 1.65
CA THR A 83 -13.05 15.38 0.52
C THR A 83 -13.60 14.25 -0.34
N THR A 84 -13.84 14.53 -1.62
CA THR A 84 -14.38 13.55 -2.57
C THR A 84 -13.28 12.97 -3.44
N TRP A 85 -13.55 11.80 -4.04
CA TRP A 85 -12.74 11.24 -5.10
C TRP A 85 -13.66 10.63 -6.16
N THR A 86 -13.88 11.36 -7.26
CA THR A 86 -14.85 10.95 -8.29
C THR A 86 -14.26 10.01 -9.35
N GLY A 87 -12.93 9.93 -9.40
CA GLY A 87 -12.20 9.23 -10.44
C GLY A 87 -12.06 10.01 -11.73
N SER A 88 -12.15 11.34 -11.66
CA SER A 88 -11.85 12.23 -12.78
C SER A 88 -10.39 12.09 -13.23
N ALA A 89 -10.11 12.39 -14.50
CA ALA A 89 -8.75 12.34 -15.02
C ALA A 89 -7.76 13.21 -14.22
N SER A 90 -8.23 14.35 -13.70
CA SER A 90 -7.44 15.24 -12.84
C SER A 90 -7.09 14.62 -11.49
N GLU A 91 -7.96 13.80 -10.91
CA GLU A 91 -7.71 13.08 -9.65
C GLU A 91 -6.83 11.84 -9.88
N GLN A 92 -6.98 11.18 -11.02
CA GLN A 92 -6.17 10.00 -11.37
C GLN A 92 -4.72 10.36 -11.69
N ALA A 93 -4.48 11.44 -12.44
CA ALA A 93 -3.16 11.83 -12.93
C ALA A 93 -2.06 11.90 -11.83
N PRO A 94 -2.26 12.55 -10.67
CA PRO A 94 -1.25 12.58 -9.62
C PRO A 94 -0.98 11.18 -9.02
N LEU A 95 -2.00 10.33 -8.90
CA LEU A 95 -1.83 8.97 -8.38
C LEU A 95 -1.08 8.07 -9.37
N ILE A 96 -1.38 8.17 -10.66
CA ILE A 96 -0.62 7.48 -11.73
C ILE A 96 0.83 7.92 -11.70
N LYS A 97 1.08 9.23 -11.60
CA LYS A 97 2.44 9.78 -11.52
C LYS A 97 3.20 9.22 -10.33
N LEU A 98 2.56 9.11 -9.17
CA LEU A 98 3.18 8.52 -7.99
C LEU A 98 3.46 7.03 -8.18
N MET A 99 2.53 6.24 -8.72
CA MET A 99 2.79 4.82 -9.00
C MET A 99 3.88 4.60 -10.05
N ASN A 100 3.96 5.45 -11.09
CA ASN A 100 5.05 5.40 -12.07
C ASN A 100 6.43 5.64 -11.43
N SER A 101 6.50 6.34 -10.30
CA SER A 101 7.76 6.52 -9.58
C SER A 101 8.28 5.23 -8.94
N ILE A 102 7.39 4.29 -8.61
CA ILE A 102 7.76 2.95 -8.13
C ILE A 102 8.46 2.20 -9.27
N ASP A 103 7.90 2.24 -10.47
CA ASP A 103 8.49 1.58 -11.66
C ASP A 103 9.83 2.20 -12.04
N ALA A 104 9.94 3.53 -11.96
CA ALA A 104 11.17 4.27 -12.23
C ALA A 104 12.28 3.92 -11.22
N TRP A 105 11.93 3.76 -9.94
CA TRP A 105 12.86 3.33 -8.91
C TRP A 105 13.26 1.85 -9.07
N ASN A 106 12.33 0.97 -9.44
CA ASN A 106 12.52 -0.48 -9.48
C ASN A 106 13.25 -0.99 -10.75
N THR A 107 14.42 -0.43 -11.04
CA THR A 107 15.27 -0.82 -12.18
C THR A 107 15.79 -2.27 -12.06
N LYS A 108 15.98 -2.76 -10.84
CA LYS A 108 16.43 -4.13 -10.53
C LYS A 108 15.34 -5.20 -10.63
N LYS A 109 14.09 -4.80 -10.93
CA LYS A 109 12.94 -5.71 -11.14
C LYS A 109 12.62 -6.58 -9.94
N PHE A 110 12.67 -6.00 -8.74
CA PHE A 110 12.12 -6.64 -7.54
C PHE A 110 10.62 -6.88 -7.72
N GLU A 111 10.11 -7.92 -7.05
CA GLU A 111 8.67 -8.04 -6.82
C GLU A 111 8.22 -6.87 -5.94
N VAL A 112 7.10 -6.25 -6.29
CA VAL A 112 6.52 -5.14 -5.52
C VAL A 112 5.18 -5.57 -4.97
N TYR A 113 4.99 -5.32 -3.68
CA TYR A 113 3.78 -5.57 -2.94
C TYR A 113 3.22 -4.24 -2.42
N MET A 114 1.99 -3.90 -2.78
CA MET A 114 1.25 -2.81 -2.16
C MET A 114 0.65 -3.33 -0.86
N GLY A 115 1.43 -3.26 0.21
CA GLY A 115 1.12 -3.94 1.47
C GLY A 115 -0.08 -3.40 2.20
N GLU A 116 -0.40 -2.13 1.97
CA GLU A 116 -1.63 -1.51 2.44
C GLU A 116 -2.15 -0.50 1.42
N PHE A 117 -3.46 -0.51 1.24
CA PHE A 117 -4.21 0.60 0.65
C PHE A 117 -5.66 0.50 1.12
N GLY A 118 -6.32 1.63 1.31
CA GLY A 118 -7.71 1.69 1.73
C GLY A 118 -8.17 3.12 1.99
N ALA A 119 -9.47 3.30 2.20
CA ALA A 119 -10.03 4.60 2.57
C ALA A 119 -10.99 4.45 3.77
N TYR A 120 -10.81 5.29 4.80
CA TYR A 120 -11.51 5.19 6.08
C TYR A 120 -13.00 5.44 5.92
N SER A 121 -13.83 4.48 6.35
CA SER A 121 -15.24 4.44 5.98
C SER A 121 -16.11 5.47 6.71
N LYS A 122 -15.61 6.09 7.80
CA LYS A 122 -16.43 6.86 8.75
C LYS A 122 -17.22 8.02 8.12
N HIS A 123 -16.64 8.68 7.12
CA HIS A 123 -17.22 9.88 6.49
C HIS A 123 -17.20 9.86 4.95
N ILE A 124 -16.79 8.75 4.34
CA ILE A 124 -16.68 8.63 2.88
C ILE A 124 -17.97 8.04 2.32
N GLU A 125 -18.53 8.71 1.31
CA GLU A 125 -19.67 8.15 0.56
C GLU A 125 -19.26 6.86 -0.19
N PRO A 126 -20.08 5.79 -0.17
CA PRO A 126 -19.72 4.49 -0.72
C PRO A 126 -19.24 4.53 -2.18
N GLU A 127 -19.80 5.40 -3.02
CA GLU A 127 -19.40 5.55 -4.42
C GLU A 127 -17.96 6.05 -4.58
N TYR A 128 -17.52 7.00 -3.76
CA TYR A 128 -16.15 7.51 -3.80
C TYR A 128 -15.17 6.48 -3.27
N GLN A 129 -15.54 5.77 -2.19
CA GLN A 129 -14.75 4.66 -1.66
C GLN A 129 -14.54 3.58 -2.72
N LYS A 130 -15.62 3.16 -3.41
CA LYS A 130 -15.58 2.20 -4.51
C LYS A 130 -14.67 2.66 -5.64
N ALA A 131 -14.86 3.89 -6.11
CA ALA A 131 -14.13 4.44 -7.25
C ALA A 131 -12.61 4.46 -6.98
N TRP A 132 -12.21 4.97 -5.80
CA TRP A 132 -10.80 5.03 -5.42
C TRP A 132 -10.20 3.64 -5.23
N THR A 133 -10.86 2.75 -4.49
CA THR A 133 -10.35 1.39 -4.23
C THR A 133 -10.20 0.61 -5.53
N ALA A 134 -11.18 0.70 -6.44
CA ALA A 134 -11.12 0.02 -7.73
C ALA A 134 -9.94 0.56 -8.56
N PHE A 135 -9.80 1.89 -8.62
CA PHE A 135 -8.72 2.52 -9.35
C PHE A 135 -7.33 2.07 -8.86
N ILE A 136 -7.09 2.10 -7.55
CA ILE A 136 -5.81 1.68 -6.96
C ILE A 136 -5.53 0.20 -7.23
N ALA A 137 -6.51 -0.68 -7.02
CA ALA A 137 -6.34 -2.11 -7.29
C ALA A 137 -6.02 -2.38 -8.78
N ARG A 138 -6.74 -1.73 -9.70
CA ARG A 138 -6.48 -1.87 -11.14
C ARG A 138 -5.11 -1.32 -11.54
N GLU A 139 -4.67 -0.19 -10.97
CA GLU A 139 -3.36 0.38 -11.27
C GLU A 139 -2.20 -0.46 -10.70
N ALA A 140 -2.38 -1.08 -9.53
CA ALA A 140 -1.43 -2.05 -8.98
C ALA A 140 -1.30 -3.28 -9.88
N GLU A 141 -2.43 -3.84 -10.34
CA GLU A 141 -2.43 -5.04 -11.20
C GLU A 141 -1.85 -4.78 -12.59
N LYS A 142 -2.11 -3.62 -13.20
CA LYS A 142 -1.46 -3.20 -14.46
C LYS A 142 0.07 -3.24 -14.35
N ARG A 143 0.61 -2.99 -13.15
CA ARG A 143 2.04 -3.01 -12.85
C ARG A 143 2.54 -4.37 -12.33
N LYS A 144 1.66 -5.38 -12.30
CA LYS A 144 1.94 -6.72 -11.75
C LYS A 144 2.36 -6.69 -10.27
N MET A 145 1.86 -5.72 -9.52
CA MET A 145 2.06 -5.65 -8.08
C MET A 145 1.07 -6.58 -7.39
N SER A 146 1.53 -7.36 -6.42
CA SER A 146 0.64 -7.99 -5.44
C SER A 146 0.12 -6.91 -4.49
N TRP A 147 -1.01 -7.14 -3.82
CA TRP A 147 -1.60 -6.13 -2.94
C TRP A 147 -2.40 -6.76 -1.79
N ALA A 148 -2.54 -6.02 -0.69
CA ALA A 148 -3.49 -6.31 0.37
C ALA A 148 -4.27 -5.05 0.76
N TYR A 149 -5.59 -5.19 0.82
CA TYR A 149 -6.47 -4.12 1.24
C TYR A 149 -6.42 -3.93 2.76
N TRP A 150 -6.30 -2.68 3.19
CA TRP A 150 -6.46 -2.29 4.59
C TRP A 150 -7.91 -1.84 4.80
N GLU A 151 -8.73 -2.55 5.58
CA GLU A 151 -8.47 -3.85 6.21
C GLU A 151 -9.72 -4.74 6.22
N TYR A 152 -9.71 -5.80 7.04
CA TYR A 152 -10.73 -6.83 6.98
C TYR A 152 -12.08 -6.38 7.54
N PHE A 153 -12.20 -5.82 8.75
CA PHE A 153 -13.52 -5.60 9.38
C PHE A 153 -13.72 -4.33 10.23
N SER A 154 -12.68 -3.54 10.46
CA SER A 154 -12.72 -2.35 11.33
C SER A 154 -13.02 -1.09 10.53
N GLY A 155 -12.34 0.02 10.83
CA GLY A 155 -12.57 1.35 10.26
C GLY A 155 -12.51 1.44 8.74
N PHE A 156 -11.72 0.58 8.11
CA PHE A 156 -11.61 0.50 6.65
C PHE A 156 -12.29 -0.77 6.10
N GLY A 157 -12.89 -1.56 6.98
CA GLY A 157 -13.20 -2.97 6.81
C GLY A 157 -14.00 -3.31 5.56
N ALA A 158 -13.48 -4.24 4.77
CA ALA A 158 -14.20 -4.84 3.64
C ALA A 158 -15.40 -5.71 4.09
N TRP A 159 -15.33 -6.28 5.29
CA TRP A 159 -16.35 -7.09 5.94
C TRP A 159 -17.03 -6.30 7.06
N ASN A 160 -18.34 -6.49 7.22
CA ASN A 160 -19.08 -5.96 8.35
C ASN A 160 -19.44 -7.12 9.30
N PRO A 161 -18.86 -7.18 10.51
CA PRO A 161 -19.13 -8.26 11.46
C PRO A 161 -20.54 -8.20 12.04
N ASP A 162 -21.17 -7.02 12.10
CA ASP A 162 -22.53 -6.88 12.65
C ASP A 162 -23.59 -7.46 11.73
N THR A 163 -23.36 -7.37 10.41
CA THR A 163 -24.29 -7.90 9.39
C THR A 163 -23.82 -9.21 8.79
N GLU A 164 -22.66 -9.72 9.22
CA GLU A 164 -21.98 -10.89 8.64
C GLU A 164 -21.94 -10.86 7.11
N ALA A 165 -21.55 -9.72 6.54
CA ALA A 165 -21.58 -9.51 5.10
C ALA A 165 -20.44 -8.63 4.59
N TRP A 166 -20.02 -8.87 3.35
CA TRP A 166 -19.10 -7.98 2.64
C TRP A 166 -19.76 -6.64 2.33
N ARG A 167 -19.01 -5.55 2.46
CA ARG A 167 -19.40 -4.21 2.01
C ARG A 167 -19.35 -4.18 0.48
N PRO A 168 -20.49 -4.04 -0.23
CA PRO A 168 -20.53 -4.18 -1.69
C PRO A 168 -19.62 -3.18 -2.41
N GLN A 169 -19.46 -1.98 -1.88
CA GLN A 169 -18.62 -0.94 -2.45
C GLN A 169 -17.12 -1.28 -2.40
N ILE A 170 -16.69 -2.10 -1.43
CA ILE A 170 -15.28 -2.52 -1.29
C ILE A 170 -15.05 -3.83 -2.05
N ILE A 171 -15.85 -4.88 -1.80
CA ILE A 171 -15.58 -6.19 -2.41
C ILE A 171 -15.70 -6.16 -3.93
N ASN A 172 -16.67 -5.42 -4.48
CA ASN A 172 -16.83 -5.27 -5.93
C ASN A 172 -15.74 -4.38 -6.56
N ALA A 173 -15.03 -3.59 -5.74
CA ALA A 173 -13.88 -2.80 -6.19
C ALA A 173 -12.60 -3.64 -6.22
N LEU A 174 -12.41 -4.50 -5.23
CA LEU A 174 -11.25 -5.39 -5.10
C LEU A 174 -11.33 -6.59 -6.06
N ILE A 175 -12.52 -7.18 -6.19
CA ILE A 175 -12.80 -8.36 -7.01
C ILE A 175 -14.02 -8.04 -7.88
N PRO A 176 -13.85 -7.33 -9.01
CA PRO A 176 -14.96 -7.01 -9.90
C PRO A 176 -15.50 -8.29 -10.55
N ILE A 177 -16.82 -8.36 -10.70
CA ILE A 177 -17.48 -9.40 -11.51
C ILE A 177 -17.21 -9.07 -12.97
N GLU A 178 -16.70 -10.05 -13.74
CA GLU A 178 -16.50 -9.95 -15.20
C GLU A 178 -17.82 -9.76 -15.96
#